data_AF-A0A6L3KRA1-F1
#
_entry.id   AF-A0A6L3KRA1-F1
#
_cell.length_a   1.000
_cell.length_b   1.000
_cell.length_c   1.000
_cell.angle_alpha   90.00
_cell.angle_beta   90.00
_cell.angle_gamma   90.00
#
_symmetry.space_group_name_H-M   'P 1'
#
loop_
_entity.id
_entity.type
_entity.pdbx_description
1 polymer ?
#
loop_
_entity_poly.entity_id
_entity_poly.type
_entity_poly.pdbx_seq_one_letter_code
_entity_poly.pdbx_strand_id
1 'polypeptide(L)'
;SYQQKIREYDNRLEQIDTYFPIVKELLPIAEQCREVGFTEELTRRVVSLQPVEFKGRLYSKEHKEKFRTEHSTATVERNPQEKGKFRLCIDGMPILEWFKMKFQELKEKLGVSHTQKEENKPKRGLRL
;
A
#
# COMPACT_ATOMS: atom_id res chain seq x y z
N SER A 1 29.93 -26.38 -16.76
CA SER A 1 28.76 -27.25 -16.45
C SER A 1 27.66 -26.42 -15.79
N TYR A 2 26.37 -26.75 -15.99
CA TYR A 2 25.25 -26.10 -15.29
C TYR A 2 25.42 -26.07 -13.76
N GLN A 3 26.01 -27.14 -13.19
CA GLN A 3 26.28 -27.23 -11.76
C GLN A 3 27.27 -26.15 -11.26
N GLN A 4 28.24 -25.73 -12.09
CA GLN A 4 29.16 -24.65 -11.72
C GLN A 4 28.44 -23.30 -11.67
N LYS A 5 27.54 -23.03 -12.62
CA LYS A 5 26.75 -21.79 -12.63
C LYS A 5 25.83 -21.69 -11.41
N ILE A 6 25.18 -22.80 -11.01
CA ILE A 6 24.34 -22.83 -9.81
C ILE A 6 25.16 -22.48 -8.57
N ARG A 7 26.32 -23.15 -8.37
CA ARG A 7 27.22 -22.85 -7.24
C ARG A 7 27.69 -21.39 -7.22
N GLU A 8 27.94 -20.80 -8.39
CA GLU A 8 28.34 -19.41 -8.51
C GLU A 8 27.21 -18.45 -8.08
N TYR A 9 25.95 -18.75 -8.43
CA TYR A 9 24.80 -18.00 -7.95
C TYR A 9 24.61 -18.14 -6.44
N ASP A 10 24.72 -19.36 -5.90
CA ASP A 10 24.59 -19.61 -4.46
C ASP A 10 25.65 -18.83 -3.66
N ASN A 11 26.91 -18.86 -4.10
CA ASN A 11 27.99 -18.07 -3.48
C ASN A 11 27.71 -16.56 -3.52
N ARG A 12 27.12 -16.05 -4.61
CA ARG A 12 26.74 -14.63 -4.71
C ARG A 12 25.59 -14.29 -3.77
N LEU A 13 24.62 -15.18 -3.58
CA LEU A 13 23.54 -15.00 -2.62
C LEU A 13 24.08 -14.99 -1.19
N GLU A 14 25.00 -15.90 -0.84
CA GLU A 14 25.67 -15.91 0.47
C GLU A 14 26.43 -14.60 0.73
N GLN A 15 27.10 -14.04 -0.27
CA GLN A 15 27.76 -12.74 -0.15
C GLN A 15 26.76 -11.61 0.09
N ILE A 16 25.63 -11.59 -0.62
CA ILE A 16 24.56 -10.61 -0.38
C ILE A 16 24.04 -10.72 1.04
N ASP A 17 23.78 -11.94 1.51
CA ASP A 17 23.29 -12.21 2.85
C ASP A 17 24.27 -11.80 3.95
N THR A 18 25.56 -11.96 3.68
CA THR A 18 26.64 -11.63 4.63
C THR A 18 26.90 -10.13 4.71
N TYR A 19 27.02 -9.46 3.56
CA TYR A 19 27.44 -8.05 3.50
C TYR A 19 26.27 -7.07 3.44
N PHE A 20 25.10 -7.52 2.99
CA PHE A 20 23.89 -6.71 2.82
C PHE A 20 22.67 -7.37 3.47
N PRO A 21 22.71 -7.69 4.78
CA PRO A 21 21.63 -8.40 5.47
C PRO A 21 20.29 -7.64 5.42
N ILE A 22 20.32 -6.32 5.19
CA ILE A 22 19.12 -5.49 4.98
C ILE A 22 18.27 -5.95 3.79
N VAL A 23 18.87 -6.55 2.75
CA VAL A 23 18.15 -7.01 1.55
C VAL A 23 17.11 -8.06 1.91
N LYS A 24 17.45 -8.98 2.82
CA LYS A 24 16.51 -10.00 3.33
C LYS A 24 15.26 -9.37 3.96
N GLU A 25 15.44 -8.27 4.67
CA GLU A 25 14.35 -7.56 5.35
C GLU A 25 13.53 -6.69 4.40
N LEU A 26 14.11 -6.23 3.29
CA LEU A 26 13.45 -5.40 2.28
C LEU A 26 12.71 -6.22 1.22
N LEU A 27 13.10 -7.48 0.98
CA LEU A 27 12.44 -8.37 0.02
C LEU A 27 10.93 -8.55 0.28
N PRO A 28 10.47 -8.85 1.51
CA PRO A 28 9.04 -8.92 1.82
C PRO A 28 8.29 -7.59 1.56
N ILE A 29 8.98 -6.45 1.72
CA ILE A 29 8.41 -5.13 1.43
C ILE A 29 8.26 -4.93 -0.08
N ALA A 30 9.22 -5.40 -0.89
CA ALA A 30 9.12 -5.37 -2.35
C ALA A 30 7.93 -6.21 -2.84
N GLU A 31 7.74 -7.39 -2.26
CA GLU A 31 6.59 -8.26 -2.53
C GLU A 31 5.28 -7.57 -2.15
N GLN A 32 5.21 -6.98 -0.95
CA GLN A 32 4.04 -6.22 -0.49
C GLN A 32 3.71 -5.06 -1.42
N CYS A 33 4.71 -4.29 -1.90
CA CYS A 33 4.52 -3.22 -2.87
C CYS A 33 3.84 -3.73 -4.16
N ARG A 34 4.32 -4.86 -4.70
CA ARG A 34 3.74 -5.46 -5.90
C ARG A 34 2.32 -5.96 -5.66
N GLU A 35 2.05 -6.58 -4.51
CA GLU A 35 0.72 -7.06 -4.14
C GLU A 35 -0.33 -5.94 -4.06
N VAL A 36 0.05 -4.78 -3.53
CA VAL A 36 -0.85 -3.61 -3.45
C VAL A 36 -0.96 -2.82 -4.76
N GLY A 37 -0.16 -3.17 -5.77
CA GLY A 37 -0.26 -2.64 -7.13
C GLY A 37 0.75 -1.54 -7.48
N PHE A 38 1.88 -1.44 -6.78
CA PHE A 38 2.98 -0.58 -7.22
C PHE A 38 3.61 -1.13 -8.51
N THR A 39 4.10 -0.23 -9.36
CA THR A 39 4.93 -0.63 -10.51
C THR A 39 6.31 -1.10 -10.04
N GLU A 40 7.05 -1.78 -10.92
CA GLU A 40 8.42 -2.21 -10.62
C GLU A 40 9.35 -1.03 -10.32
N GLU A 41 9.17 0.09 -11.03
CA GLU A 41 9.95 1.31 -10.80
C GLU A 41 9.66 1.92 -9.42
N LEU A 42 8.38 2.05 -9.06
CA LEU A 42 7.99 2.57 -7.75
C LEU A 42 8.49 1.66 -6.63
N THR A 43 8.31 0.35 -6.79
CA THR A 43 8.78 -0.67 -5.84
C THR A 43 10.29 -0.53 -5.62
N ARG A 44 11.08 -0.44 -6.70
CA ARG A 44 12.55 -0.29 -6.62
C ARG A 44 12.95 0.96 -5.83
N ARG A 45 12.31 2.11 -6.10
CA ARG A 45 12.62 3.36 -5.40
C ARG A 45 12.26 3.29 -3.93
N VAL A 46 11.06 2.78 -3.62
CA VAL A 46 10.56 2.65 -2.25
C VAL A 46 11.43 1.71 -1.42
N VAL A 47 11.80 0.54 -1.93
CA VAL A 47 12.70 -0.40 -1.22
C VAL A 47 14.16 0.05 -1.19
N SER A 48 14.53 1.06 -1.98
CA SER A 48 15.80 1.78 -1.83
C SER A 48 15.75 2.84 -0.72
N LEU A 49 14.74 2.77 0.16
CA LEU A 49 14.49 3.67 1.28
C LEU A 49 14.26 5.13 0.85
N GLN A 50 13.87 5.34 -0.41
CA GLN A 50 13.52 6.66 -0.90
C GLN A 50 12.02 6.90 -0.71
N PRO A 51 11.61 8.07 -0.17
CA PRO A 51 10.23 8.50 -0.25
C PRO A 51 9.82 8.68 -1.71
N VAL A 52 8.65 8.15 -2.07
CA VAL A 52 8.12 8.25 -3.43
C VAL A 52 6.71 8.78 -3.40
N GLU A 53 6.53 9.99 -3.92
CA GLU A 53 5.21 10.53 -4.22
C GLU A 53 4.60 9.78 -5.41
N PHE A 54 3.31 9.46 -5.31
CA PHE A 54 2.60 8.77 -6.36
C PHE A 54 1.13 9.19 -6.41
N LYS A 55 0.58 9.03 -7.61
CA LYS A 55 -0.84 9.12 -7.93
C LYS A 55 -1.28 7.79 -8.51
N GLY A 56 -2.40 7.25 -8.05
CA GLY A 56 -2.86 5.96 -8.55
C GLY A 56 -3.91 5.30 -7.68
N ARG A 57 -3.97 3.98 -7.77
CA ARG A 57 -4.88 3.15 -6.96
C ARG A 57 -4.10 2.03 -6.30
N LEU A 58 -4.34 1.84 -5.02
CA LEU A 58 -3.77 0.73 -4.26
C LEU A 58 -4.84 -0.29 -3.95
N TYR A 59 -4.52 -1.57 -4.14
CA TYR A 59 -5.43 -2.68 -3.87
C TYR A 59 -5.28 -3.15 -2.42
N SER A 60 -6.38 -3.16 -1.68
CA SER A 60 -6.47 -3.79 -0.37
C SER A 60 -7.03 -5.20 -0.52
N LYS A 61 -6.21 -6.20 -0.20
CA LYS A 61 -6.67 -7.59 -0.14
C LYS A 61 -7.71 -7.81 0.96
N GLU A 62 -7.58 -7.10 2.09
CA GLU A 62 -8.50 -7.19 3.24
C GLU A 62 -9.91 -6.71 2.87
N HIS A 63 -10.01 -5.57 2.19
CA HIS A 63 -11.30 -4.99 1.79
C HIS A 63 -11.76 -5.42 0.40
N LYS A 64 -10.91 -6.13 -0.36
CA LYS A 64 -11.11 -6.52 -1.77
C LYS A 64 -11.48 -5.32 -2.66
N GLU A 65 -10.87 -4.18 -2.39
CA GLU A 65 -11.19 -2.90 -3.02
C GLU A 65 -9.92 -2.12 -3.39
N LYS A 66 -10.00 -1.28 -4.42
CA LYS A 66 -8.95 -0.36 -4.85
C LYS A 66 -9.23 1.07 -4.37
N PHE A 67 -8.32 1.62 -3.60
CA PHE A 67 -8.41 2.99 -3.09
C PHE A 67 -7.57 3.94 -3.93
N ARG A 68 -8.19 5.01 -4.41
CA ARG A 68 -7.53 6.04 -5.22
C ARG A 68 -6.85 7.08 -4.32
N THR A 69 -5.67 7.52 -4.73
CA THR A 69 -4.98 8.70 -4.19
C THR A 69 -4.43 9.57 -5.31
N GLU A 70 -4.51 10.89 -5.13
CA GLU A 70 -3.95 11.88 -6.06
C GLU A 70 -2.54 12.32 -5.67
N HIS A 71 -2.26 12.36 -4.35
CA HIS A 71 -1.01 12.85 -3.78
C HIS A 71 -0.75 12.09 -2.48
N SER A 72 -0.16 10.90 -2.59
CA SER A 72 0.33 10.17 -1.42
C SER A 72 1.82 9.91 -1.54
N THR A 73 2.50 9.78 -0.40
CA THR A 73 3.91 9.44 -0.32
C THR A 73 4.08 8.03 0.23
N ALA A 74 4.74 7.15 -0.51
CA ALA A 74 5.15 5.83 -0.04
C ALA A 74 6.55 5.89 0.56
N THR A 75 6.72 5.28 1.73
CA THR A 75 8.01 5.18 2.45
C THR A 75 8.21 3.78 3.00
N VAL A 76 9.47 3.40 3.20
CA VAL A 76 9.84 2.21 3.96
C VAL A 76 10.47 2.66 5.27
N GLU A 77 9.82 2.31 6.37
CA GLU A 77 10.23 2.70 7.71
C GLU A 77 10.64 1.48 8.53
N ARG A 78 11.53 1.69 9.51
CA ARG A 78 11.83 0.64 10.49
C ARG A 78 10.59 0.35 11.33
N ASN A 79 10.31 -0.93 11.57
CA ASN A 79 9.24 -1.34 12.45
C ASN A 79 9.66 -1.08 13.91
N PRO A 80 8.94 -0.22 14.67
CA PRO A 80 9.27 0.04 16.07
C PRO A 80 8.98 -1.17 16.98
N GLN A 81 8.09 -2.08 16.57
CA GLN A 81 7.72 -3.26 17.34
C GLN A 81 8.66 -4.45 17.10
N GLU A 82 9.34 -4.51 15.95
CA GLU A 82 10.18 -5.63 15.55
C GLU A 82 11.56 -5.15 15.12
N LYS A 83 12.56 -5.39 15.97
CA LYS A 83 13.93 -4.94 15.73
C LYS A 83 14.46 -5.52 14.42
N GLY A 84 14.90 -4.64 13.53
CA GLY A 84 15.53 -5.00 12.26
C GLY A 84 14.56 -5.15 11.09
N LYS A 85 13.24 -5.20 11.34
CA LYS A 85 12.25 -5.29 10.27
C LYS A 85 11.84 -3.93 9.75
N PHE A 86 11.32 -3.92 8.53
CA PHE A 86 10.73 -2.75 7.90
C PHE A 86 9.21 -2.90 7.75
N ARG A 87 8.56 -1.79 7.44
CA ARG A 87 7.14 -1.74 7.08
C ARG A 87 6.94 -0.72 5.94
N LEU A 88 6.02 -1.03 5.04
CA LEU A 88 5.55 -0.09 4.04
C LEU A 88 4.56 0.89 4.68
N CYS A 89 4.86 2.17 4.56
CA CYS A 89 4.01 3.26 5.02
C CYS A 89 3.53 4.10 3.83
N ILE A 90 2.28 4.57 3.90
CA ILE A 90 1.71 5.54 2.98
C ILE A 90 1.31 6.75 3.82
N ASP A 91 1.78 7.94 3.46
CA ASP A 91 1.54 9.19 4.21
C ASP A 91 1.94 9.10 5.70
N GLY A 92 3.03 8.37 5.99
CA GLY A 92 3.56 8.18 7.34
C GLY A 92 2.81 7.19 8.22
N MET A 93 1.81 6.48 7.68
CA MET A 93 1.08 5.43 8.40
C MET A 93 1.27 4.05 7.74
N PRO A 94 1.30 2.93 8.49
CA PRO A 94 1.40 1.60 7.91
C PRO A 94 0.29 1.35 6.87
N ILE A 95 0.63 0.68 5.76
CA ILE A 95 -0.29 0.52 4.63
C ILE A 95 -1.64 -0.13 4.99
N LEU A 96 -1.66 -1.05 5.95
CA LEU A 96 -2.91 -1.66 6.44
C LEU A 96 -3.80 -0.63 7.14
N GLU A 97 -3.22 0.25 7.96
CA GLU A 97 -3.95 1.33 8.62
C GLU A 97 -4.42 2.37 7.61
N TRP A 98 -3.61 2.66 6.58
CA TRP A 98 -4.01 3.55 5.49
C TRP A 98 -5.22 3.00 4.75
N PHE A 99 -5.27 1.69 4.48
CA PHE A 99 -6.44 1.05 3.88
C PHE A 99 -7.68 1.13 4.76
N LYS A 100 -7.56 0.90 6.08
CA LYS A 100 -8.68 1.04 7.01
C LYS A 100 -9.25 2.45 6.99
N MET A 101 -8.39 3.46 7.03
CA MET A 101 -8.78 4.86 6.93
C MET A 101 -9.53 5.13 5.60
N LYS A 102 -8.96 4.70 4.46
CA LYS A 102 -9.61 4.89 3.15
C LYS A 102 -10.92 4.14 3.00
N PHE A 103 -11.04 2.97 3.61
CA PHE A 103 -12.28 2.22 3.62
C PHE A 103 -13.37 2.91 4.46
N GLN A 104 -12.99 3.52 5.58
CA GLN A 104 -13.89 4.31 6.40
C GLN A 104 -14.37 5.57 5.67
N GLU A 105 -13.46 6.32 5.03
CA GLU A 105 -13.81 7.47 4.17
C GLU A 105 -14.80 7.07 3.06
N LEU A 106 -14.61 5.90 2.45
CA LEU A 106 -15.50 5.37 1.41
C LEU A 106 -16.89 5.07 1.97
N LYS A 107 -16.97 4.39 3.11
CA LYS A 107 -18.23 4.07 3.79
C LYS A 107 -19.02 5.33 4.17
N GLU A 108 -18.34 6.35 4.69
CA GLU A 108 -18.99 7.61 5.07
C GLU A 108 -19.57 8.34 3.86
N LYS A 109 -18.83 8.41 2.75
CA LYS A 109 -19.33 8.99 1.49
C LYS A 109 -20.57 8.27 0.96
N LEU A 110 -20.61 6.94 1.09
CA LEU A 110 -21.77 6.13 0.70
C LEU A 110 -22.94 6.29 1.69
N GLY A 111 -22.67 6.32 3.00
CA GLY A 111 -23.68 6.51 4.04
C GLY A 111 -24.36 7.89 3.97
N VAL A 112 -23.60 8.95 3.66
CA VAL A 112 -24.13 10.31 3.44
C VAL A 112 -24.98 10.39 2.18
N SER A 113 -24.72 9.54 1.17
CA SER A 113 -25.51 9.53 -0.07
C SER A 113 -26.92 8.92 0.10
N HIS A 114 -27.15 8.12 1.15
CA HIS A 114 -28.46 7.51 1.41
C HIS A 114 -29.46 8.40 2.15
N THR A 115 -29.04 9.50 2.78
CA THR A 115 -29.93 10.35 3.60
C THR A 115 -30.45 11.62 2.89
N GLN A 116 -30.03 11.93 1.66
CA GLN A 116 -30.39 13.18 0.98
C GLN A 116 -31.52 13.08 -0.07
N LYS A 117 -32.31 12.00 -0.12
CA LYS A 117 -33.36 11.82 -1.16
C LYS A 117 -34.82 11.92 -0.73
N GLU A 118 -35.14 12.29 0.50
CA GLU A 118 -36.53 12.51 0.92
C GLU A 118 -36.73 13.83 1.63
N GLU A 119 -36.69 14.96 0.92
CA GLU A 119 -37.40 16.18 1.34
C GLU A 119 -37.37 17.23 0.21
N ASN A 120 -38.16 17.01 -0.84
CA ASN A 120 -38.67 18.09 -1.70
C ASN A 120 -39.81 17.55 -2.58
N LYS A 121 -40.94 17.18 -1.96
CA LYS A 121 -42.24 17.18 -2.65
C LYS A 121 -43.03 18.38 -2.14
N PRO A 122 -43.37 19.37 -2.99
CA PRO A 122 -44.19 20.49 -2.57
C PRO A 122 -45.60 19.97 -2.25
N LYS A 123 -46.07 20.20 -1.02
CA LYS A 123 -47.45 19.95 -0.62
C LYS A 123 -48.36 20.92 -1.40
N ARG A 124 -48.93 20.44 -2.52
CA ARG A 124 -50.06 21.13 -3.16
C ARG A 124 -51.26 20.99 -2.23
N GLY A 125 -51.67 22.10 -1.64
CA GLY A 125 -52.94 22.19 -0.93
C GLY A 125 -54.08 21.93 -1.91
N LEU A 126 -55.03 21.10 -1.50
CA LEU A 126 -56.33 21.02 -2.12
C LEU A 126 -57.34 21.57 -1.10
N ARG A 127 -57.84 22.77 -1.38
CA ARG A 127 -59.08 23.30 -0.80
C ARG A 127 -60.19 23.02 -1.81
N LEU A 128 -61.19 22.25 -1.38
CA LEU A 128 -62.64 22.35 -1.61
C LEU A 128 -63.26 20.97 -1.38
#